data_AF-A0A9E1FBW1-F1
#
_entry.id   AF-A0A9E1FBW1-F1
#
_cell.length_a   1.000
_cell.length_b   1.000
_cell.length_c   1.000
_cell.angle_alpha   90.00
_cell.angle_beta   90.00
_cell.angle_gamma   90.00
#
_symmetry.space_group_name_H-M   'P 1'
#
loop_
_entity.id
_entity.type
_entity.pdbx_description
1 polymer ?
#
loop_
_entity_poly.entity_id
_entity_poly.type
_entity_poly.pdbx_seq_one_letter_code
_entity_poly.pdbx_strand_id
1 'polypeptide(L)'
;MKNKRRYVLFVFCLAAVLLMNTFSMLSITAEGESVFVSDLLLEQPERMTEYTGWKIIQDGQGGYLPGLNTDCNGNPIKLKGKYYAKGVGTHSAEEGLSYLEIDLKGLNYEYFTAIVGMADEQMAQEVERNRAGFIVEVDGTEVKRTDLLMYDSDPVEISVSVKGANTLTLALDPGDMRYSDLAIWANAKLSNDPAVDKTASDAPIETENKPTPPPIEDNMIFLSDYLKNDSSKLLQYTGYDPVNEESPSPGLDTAYDGEMLKMYGILYAKGIGMHSNSDLDTETILEIDIKDAGFTQFTATVGMYDSNWPQEVERNVAGFIVLVDGKQVYSSDLMYYDTKPEEISVSLAGASTLTLQLDPNLTPYSDNAIWANALLIKGTSVATPTPVPTQEATATTTATATAKVMPTKTAAPTQKVSGEGGLSTTWIVIIIVAAVVVAGVVIAVILILKKRKNDSPKK
;
A
#
# COMPACT_ATOMS: atom_id res chain seq x y z
N MET A 1 -6.34 37.38 42.68
CA MET A 1 -7.17 36.17 42.44
C MET A 1 -7.74 36.05 41.01
N LYS A 2 -7.21 36.75 39.99
CA LYS A 2 -7.63 36.60 38.58
C LYS A 2 -6.69 35.72 37.73
N ASN A 3 -5.45 35.51 38.16
CA ASN A 3 -4.46 34.75 37.38
C ASN A 3 -4.43 33.24 37.67
N LYS A 4 -5.00 32.77 38.80
CA LYS A 4 -5.12 31.33 39.08
C LYS A 4 -6.24 30.63 38.29
N ARG A 5 -7.27 31.36 37.85
CA ARG A 5 -8.38 30.79 37.06
C ARG A 5 -8.01 30.52 35.59
N ARG A 6 -7.03 31.24 35.03
CA ARG A 6 -6.58 31.06 33.64
C ARG A 6 -5.69 29.81 33.47
N TYR A 7 -4.86 29.50 34.46
CA TYR A 7 -4.05 28.26 34.44
C TYR A 7 -4.88 26.99 34.63
N VAL A 8 -5.95 27.04 35.44
CA VAL A 8 -6.84 25.87 35.61
C VAL A 8 -7.67 25.60 34.35
N LEU A 9 -8.10 26.64 33.62
CA LEU A 9 -8.79 26.46 32.33
C LEU A 9 -7.85 25.94 31.23
N PHE A 10 -6.60 26.42 31.17
CA PHE A 10 -5.64 26.00 30.14
C PHE A 10 -5.17 24.55 30.35
N VAL A 11 -4.99 24.11 31.60
CA VAL A 11 -4.65 22.72 31.92
C VAL A 11 -5.83 21.77 31.68
N PHE A 12 -7.08 22.23 31.88
CA PHE A 12 -8.27 21.43 31.52
C PHE A 12 -8.48 21.33 30.00
N CYS A 13 -8.19 22.39 29.23
CA CYS A 13 -8.25 22.33 27.77
C CYS A 13 -7.12 21.47 27.18
N LEU A 14 -5.90 21.50 27.73
CA LEU A 14 -4.82 20.64 27.26
C LEU A 14 -5.06 19.17 27.61
N ALA A 15 -5.63 18.89 28.80
CA ALA A 15 -6.05 17.53 29.17
C ALA A 15 -7.25 17.05 28.34
N ALA A 16 -8.19 17.92 27.98
CA ALA A 16 -9.30 17.59 27.09
C ALA A 16 -8.85 17.37 25.64
N VAL A 17 -7.85 18.10 25.13
CA VAL A 17 -7.27 17.90 23.80
C VAL A 17 -6.37 16.66 23.77
N LEU A 18 -5.65 16.34 24.85
CA LEU A 18 -4.92 15.07 24.98
C LEU A 18 -5.85 13.86 25.21
N LEU A 19 -7.00 14.04 25.88
CA LEU A 19 -8.06 13.02 25.93
C LEU A 19 -8.76 12.89 24.58
N MET A 20 -9.00 13.96 23.84
CA MET A 20 -9.56 13.89 22.49
C MET A 20 -8.61 13.24 21.46
N ASN A 21 -7.28 13.42 21.60
CA ASN A 21 -6.28 12.75 20.75
C ASN A 21 -5.86 11.35 21.23
N THR A 22 -6.35 10.89 22.39
CA THR A 22 -6.17 9.48 22.83
C THR A 22 -7.46 8.67 22.72
N PHE A 23 -8.60 9.32 22.44
CA PHE A 23 -9.86 8.66 22.11
C PHE A 23 -10.02 8.33 20.62
N SER A 24 -9.15 8.81 19.72
CA SER A 24 -9.10 8.30 18.33
C SER A 24 -8.34 6.98 18.17
N MET A 25 -7.90 6.36 19.27
CA MET A 25 -7.20 5.06 19.28
C MET A 25 -7.95 3.99 20.10
N LEU A 26 -9.22 4.23 20.44
CA LEU A 26 -10.05 3.29 21.20
C LEU A 26 -11.54 3.54 20.93
N SER A 27 -11.94 3.39 19.67
CA SER A 27 -13.32 3.11 19.29
C SER A 27 -13.38 2.53 17.88
N ILE A 28 -12.73 1.38 17.68
CA ILE A 28 -13.29 0.37 16.77
C ILE A 28 -14.11 -0.53 17.69
N THR A 29 -15.36 -0.14 17.91
CA THR A 29 -16.39 -1.17 18.01
C THR A 29 -16.41 -1.81 16.61
N ALA A 30 -16.05 -3.08 16.53
CA ALA A 30 -16.41 -3.91 15.39
C ALA A 30 -17.95 -3.91 15.30
N GLU A 31 -18.52 -2.88 14.68
CA GLU A 31 -19.90 -2.87 14.18
C GLU A 31 -19.85 -3.34 12.72
N GLY A 32 -19.39 -4.57 12.55
CA GLY A 32 -19.61 -5.37 11.36
C GLY A 32 -19.88 -6.79 11.85
N GLU A 33 -21.06 -7.35 11.57
CA GLU A 33 -21.37 -8.76 11.89
C GLU A 33 -20.36 -9.72 11.23
N SER A 34 -19.69 -9.24 10.18
CA SER A 34 -18.61 -9.90 9.46
C SER A 34 -17.76 -8.90 8.68
N VAL A 35 -16.52 -9.29 8.33
CA VAL A 35 -15.66 -8.58 7.37
C VAL A 35 -15.00 -9.58 6.42
N PHE A 36 -14.93 -9.26 5.13
CA PHE A 36 -14.14 -10.07 4.20
C PHE A 36 -12.64 -9.84 4.47
N VAL A 37 -11.84 -10.91 4.39
CA VAL A 37 -10.39 -10.81 4.59
C VAL A 37 -9.78 -9.83 3.58
N SER A 38 -10.25 -9.84 2.34
CA SER A 38 -9.79 -8.89 1.32
C SER A 38 -10.10 -7.43 1.66
N ASP A 39 -11.27 -7.14 2.22
CA ASP A 39 -11.61 -5.78 2.67
C ASP A 39 -10.80 -5.37 3.88
N LEU A 40 -10.65 -6.28 4.86
CA LEU A 40 -9.81 -6.04 6.03
C LEU A 40 -8.39 -5.67 5.62
N LEU A 41 -7.80 -6.38 4.65
CA LEU A 41 -6.44 -6.14 4.19
C LEU A 41 -6.31 -4.92 3.26
N LEU A 42 -7.39 -4.51 2.58
CA LEU A 42 -7.40 -3.24 1.83
C LEU A 42 -7.55 -2.02 2.75
N GLU A 43 -8.31 -2.15 3.83
CA GLU A 43 -8.56 -1.10 4.82
C GLU A 43 -7.44 -0.98 5.87
N GLN A 44 -6.90 -2.12 6.30
CA GLN A 44 -5.86 -2.27 7.34
C GLN A 44 -4.74 -3.20 6.85
N PRO A 45 -3.98 -2.77 5.83
CA PRO A 45 -2.96 -3.60 5.19
C PRO A 45 -1.80 -3.98 6.10
N GLU A 46 -1.54 -3.21 7.16
CA GLU A 46 -0.56 -3.55 8.20
C GLU A 46 -0.89 -4.85 8.94
N ARG A 47 -2.12 -5.35 8.82
CA ARG A 47 -2.51 -6.66 9.35
C ARG A 47 -1.97 -7.81 8.52
N MET A 48 -1.59 -7.60 7.26
CA MET A 48 -0.82 -8.57 6.50
C MET A 48 0.60 -8.56 7.05
N THR A 49 0.90 -9.44 7.98
CA THR A 49 2.21 -9.48 8.65
C THR A 49 3.26 -10.15 7.79
N GLU A 50 2.85 -11.11 6.96
CA GLU A 50 3.72 -11.81 6.02
C GLU A 50 2.91 -12.39 4.86
N TYR A 51 3.49 -12.38 3.66
CA TYR A 51 3.00 -13.14 2.53
C TYR A 51 4.19 -13.68 1.72
N THR A 52 4.16 -14.98 1.40
CA THR A 52 5.29 -15.67 0.74
C THR A 52 4.97 -16.13 -0.68
N GLY A 53 3.72 -15.98 -1.14
CA GLY A 53 3.32 -16.30 -2.50
C GLY A 53 3.66 -15.20 -3.50
N TRP A 54 3.61 -15.55 -4.79
CA TRP A 54 3.81 -14.60 -5.89
C TRP A 54 2.49 -14.00 -6.41
N LYS A 55 2.50 -12.73 -6.82
CA LYS A 55 1.47 -12.17 -7.70
C LYS A 55 1.95 -12.34 -9.13
N ILE A 56 1.14 -12.87 -10.04
CA ILE A 56 1.50 -12.85 -11.46
C ILE A 56 0.95 -11.55 -12.05
N ILE A 57 1.81 -10.81 -12.74
CA ILE A 57 1.39 -9.67 -13.57
C ILE A 57 1.67 -10.11 -15.01
N GLN A 58 0.63 -10.17 -15.86
CA GLN A 58 0.80 -10.56 -17.27
C GLN A 58 1.85 -9.64 -17.92
N ASP A 59 2.80 -10.25 -18.63
CA ASP A 59 3.96 -9.62 -19.28
C ASP A 59 5.12 -9.14 -18.38
N GLY A 60 5.18 -9.66 -17.15
CA GLY A 60 6.33 -10.52 -16.86
C GLY A 60 7.19 -10.20 -15.64
N GLN A 61 6.69 -10.66 -14.47
CA GLN A 61 7.40 -11.13 -13.25
C GLN A 61 7.17 -10.38 -11.90
N GLY A 62 5.90 -10.12 -11.54
CA GLY A 62 5.30 -10.32 -10.20
C GLY A 62 5.94 -9.86 -8.86
N GLY A 63 5.20 -9.11 -8.03
CA GLY A 63 5.54 -8.82 -6.63
C GLY A 63 4.99 -9.82 -5.59
N TYR A 64 5.45 -9.76 -4.34
CA TYR A 64 4.99 -10.61 -3.22
C TYR A 64 3.69 -10.11 -2.59
N LEU A 65 2.57 -10.13 -3.33
CA LEU A 65 1.27 -9.74 -2.78
C LEU A 65 0.15 -10.68 -3.22
N PRO A 66 -0.85 -10.96 -2.36
CA PRO A 66 -2.00 -11.74 -2.77
C PRO A 66 -2.94 -10.90 -3.65
N GLY A 67 -3.73 -11.55 -4.49
CA GLY A 67 -4.84 -10.91 -5.19
C GLY A 67 -5.97 -10.59 -4.20
N LEU A 68 -6.21 -9.32 -3.88
CA LEU A 68 -7.34 -8.93 -3.03
C LEU A 68 -8.58 -8.66 -3.90
N ASN A 69 -9.61 -9.50 -3.76
CA ASN A 69 -10.80 -9.58 -4.63
C ASN A 69 -10.51 -9.98 -6.08
N THR A 70 -9.31 -10.46 -6.37
CA THR A 70 -8.90 -11.03 -7.66
C THR A 70 -8.23 -12.38 -7.43
N ASP A 71 -7.99 -13.14 -8.49
CA ASP A 71 -6.94 -14.15 -8.45
C ASP A 71 -5.55 -13.48 -8.33
N CYS A 72 -4.49 -14.28 -8.23
CA CYS A 72 -3.12 -13.75 -8.18
C CYS A 72 -2.66 -13.11 -9.50
N ASN A 73 -3.43 -13.24 -10.59
CA ASN A 73 -3.17 -12.62 -11.89
C ASN A 73 -3.87 -11.26 -12.04
N GLY A 74 -4.71 -10.87 -11.08
CA GLY A 74 -5.57 -9.69 -11.18
C GLY A 74 -6.89 -9.92 -11.91
N ASN A 75 -7.22 -11.16 -12.30
CA ASN A 75 -8.50 -11.49 -12.93
C ASN A 75 -9.63 -11.65 -11.88
N PRO A 76 -10.90 -11.58 -12.29
CA PRO A 76 -12.03 -11.86 -11.39
C PRO A 76 -11.94 -13.27 -10.79
N ILE A 77 -12.23 -13.38 -9.49
CA ILE A 77 -12.24 -14.66 -8.79
C ILE A 77 -13.30 -15.58 -9.39
N LYS A 78 -12.87 -16.75 -9.86
CA LYS A 78 -13.75 -17.75 -10.46
C LYS A 78 -13.39 -19.17 -10.04
N LEU A 79 -14.38 -19.87 -9.49
CA LEU A 79 -14.28 -21.28 -9.10
C LEU A 79 -15.43 -22.07 -9.73
N LYS A 80 -15.11 -23.10 -10.51
CA LYS A 80 -16.07 -24.01 -11.15
C LYS A 80 -17.21 -23.28 -11.87
N GLY A 81 -16.87 -22.29 -12.68
CA GLY A 81 -17.82 -21.53 -13.47
C GLY A 81 -18.55 -20.42 -12.70
N LYS A 82 -18.34 -20.28 -11.39
CA LYS A 82 -19.00 -19.28 -10.54
C LYS A 82 -18.04 -18.16 -10.17
N TYR A 83 -18.51 -16.92 -10.29
CA TYR A 83 -17.75 -15.72 -9.95
C TYR A 83 -18.06 -15.26 -8.53
N TYR A 84 -17.01 -14.84 -7.81
CA TYR A 84 -17.10 -14.34 -6.44
C TYR A 84 -16.60 -12.90 -6.40
N ALA A 85 -17.36 -12.02 -5.76
CA ALA A 85 -17.00 -10.61 -5.66
C ALA A 85 -15.80 -10.41 -4.73
N LYS A 86 -15.69 -11.26 -3.69
CA LYS A 86 -14.75 -11.12 -2.59
C LYS A 86 -13.91 -12.37 -2.42
N GLY A 87 -12.69 -12.19 -1.95
CA GLY A 87 -11.79 -13.29 -1.63
C GLY A 87 -10.33 -12.92 -1.81
N VAL A 88 -9.47 -13.91 -1.63
CA VAL A 88 -8.02 -13.76 -1.75
C VAL A 88 -7.48 -14.75 -2.76
N GLY A 89 -6.84 -14.26 -3.82
CA GLY A 89 -6.03 -15.03 -4.74
C GLY A 89 -4.62 -15.20 -4.22
N THR A 90 -4.14 -16.44 -4.22
CA THR A 90 -2.82 -16.81 -3.70
C THR A 90 -2.08 -17.67 -4.72
N HIS A 91 -0.76 -17.70 -4.62
CA HIS A 91 0.11 -18.45 -5.51
C HIS A 91 1.16 -19.22 -4.69
N SER A 92 1.82 -20.21 -5.28
CA SER A 92 2.97 -20.85 -4.66
C SER A 92 4.06 -19.84 -4.30
N ALA A 93 4.89 -20.19 -3.31
CA ALA A 93 6.17 -19.56 -3.05
C ALA A 93 7.26 -20.20 -3.94
N GLU A 94 8.47 -19.63 -3.97
CA GLU A 94 9.61 -20.27 -4.68
C GLU A 94 9.99 -21.62 -4.03
N GLU A 95 9.94 -21.68 -2.70
CA GLU A 95 10.25 -22.86 -1.91
C GLU A 95 9.28 -23.00 -0.73
N GLY A 96 8.86 -24.24 -0.46
CA GLY A 96 8.03 -24.57 0.70
C GLY A 96 6.55 -24.24 0.54
N LEU A 97 5.89 -23.96 1.65
CA LEU A 97 4.48 -23.55 1.69
C LEU A 97 4.40 -22.05 1.36
N SER A 98 3.43 -21.69 0.51
CA SER A 98 2.99 -20.30 0.42
C SER A 98 2.04 -20.01 1.57
N TYR A 99 2.11 -18.84 2.18
CA TYR A 99 1.15 -18.45 3.21
C TYR A 99 0.93 -16.95 3.25
N LEU A 100 -0.26 -16.58 3.71
CA LEU A 100 -0.68 -15.24 4.09
C LEU A 100 -0.97 -15.23 5.59
N GLU A 101 -0.16 -14.51 6.38
CA GLU A 101 -0.38 -14.32 7.81
C GLU A 101 -1.11 -12.99 8.08
N ILE A 102 -2.15 -13.05 8.92
CA ILE A 102 -3.04 -11.95 9.24
C ILE A 102 -3.07 -11.71 10.76
N ASP A 103 -2.77 -10.49 11.21
CA ASP A 103 -2.91 -10.06 12.60
C ASP A 103 -4.40 -9.82 12.95
N LEU A 104 -4.91 -10.64 13.86
CA LEU A 104 -6.26 -10.56 14.40
C LEU A 104 -6.36 -9.76 15.71
N LYS A 105 -5.25 -9.25 16.26
CA LYS A 105 -5.29 -8.49 17.52
C LYS A 105 -6.25 -7.31 17.43
N GLY A 106 -7.04 -7.17 18.49
CA GLY A 106 -8.05 -6.12 18.61
C GLY A 106 -9.32 -6.38 17.80
N LEU A 107 -9.37 -7.43 16.96
CA LEU A 107 -10.59 -7.86 16.29
C LEU A 107 -11.35 -8.84 17.19
N ASN A 108 -12.69 -8.78 17.16
CA ASN A 108 -13.56 -9.62 17.98
C ASN A 108 -14.47 -10.48 17.10
N TYR A 109 -13.86 -11.38 16.34
CA TYR A 109 -14.55 -12.38 15.50
C TYR A 109 -14.39 -13.78 16.10
N GLU A 110 -15.41 -14.63 15.94
CA GLU A 110 -15.38 -16.01 16.44
C GLU A 110 -14.98 -17.02 15.37
N TYR A 111 -15.24 -16.75 14.09
CA TYR A 111 -15.03 -17.68 13.00
C TYR A 111 -14.31 -17.07 11.80
N PHE A 112 -13.46 -17.88 11.16
CA PHE A 112 -13.01 -17.68 9.79
C PHE A 112 -13.73 -18.68 8.89
N THR A 113 -14.28 -18.21 7.77
CA THR A 113 -14.98 -19.02 6.77
C THR A 113 -14.48 -18.70 5.36
N ALA A 114 -14.47 -19.69 4.46
CA ALA A 114 -14.11 -19.48 3.06
C ALA A 114 -14.64 -20.63 2.19
N ILE A 115 -14.70 -20.40 0.87
CA ILE A 115 -14.80 -21.43 -0.15
C ILE A 115 -13.44 -21.48 -0.86
N VAL A 116 -12.78 -22.63 -0.81
CA VAL A 116 -11.44 -22.78 -1.38
C VAL A 116 -11.43 -23.65 -2.62
N GLY A 117 -10.54 -23.35 -3.56
CA GLY A 117 -10.37 -24.12 -4.78
C GLY A 117 -9.33 -23.51 -5.71
N MET A 118 -9.10 -24.18 -6.84
CA MET A 118 -8.20 -23.70 -7.89
C MET A 118 -8.98 -22.84 -8.89
N ALA A 119 -8.40 -21.73 -9.34
CA ALA A 119 -9.03 -20.85 -10.33
C ALA A 119 -9.31 -21.59 -11.65
N ASP A 120 -10.40 -21.21 -12.32
CA ASP A 120 -10.81 -21.75 -13.63
C ASP A 120 -9.84 -21.39 -14.76
N GLU A 121 -9.21 -20.22 -14.71
CA GLU A 121 -8.35 -19.69 -15.76
C GLU A 121 -6.92 -20.15 -15.54
N GLN A 122 -6.50 -21.22 -16.22
CA GLN A 122 -5.13 -21.74 -16.17
C GLN A 122 -4.52 -21.80 -17.56
N MET A 123 -3.19 -21.68 -17.62
CA MET A 123 -2.46 -22.03 -18.84
C MET A 123 -2.59 -23.54 -19.08
N ALA A 124 -2.74 -23.97 -20.33
CA ALA A 124 -2.93 -25.38 -20.70
C ALA A 124 -1.83 -26.34 -20.17
N GLN A 125 -0.66 -25.81 -19.82
CA GLN A 125 0.49 -26.54 -19.30
C GLN A 125 0.41 -26.78 -17.78
N GLU A 126 -0.43 -26.03 -17.06
CA GLU A 126 -0.57 -26.06 -15.60
C GLU A 126 -1.66 -27.02 -15.12
N VAL A 127 -2.62 -27.35 -15.98
CA VAL A 127 -3.84 -28.13 -15.66
C VAL A 127 -3.54 -29.49 -15.00
N GLU A 128 -2.44 -30.16 -15.36
CA GLU A 128 -2.05 -31.46 -14.77
C GLU A 128 -1.12 -31.34 -13.54
N ARG A 129 -0.53 -30.15 -13.33
CA ARG A 129 0.54 -29.93 -12.34
C ARG A 129 0.15 -28.98 -11.22
N ASN A 130 -0.90 -28.20 -11.40
CA ASN A 130 -1.28 -27.22 -10.43
C ASN A 130 -2.26 -27.81 -9.42
N ARG A 131 -1.89 -27.79 -8.15
CA ARG A 131 -2.72 -28.28 -7.06
C ARG A 131 -2.37 -27.58 -5.76
N ALA A 132 -3.35 -27.44 -4.88
CA ALA A 132 -3.11 -26.89 -3.55
C ALA A 132 -3.92 -27.65 -2.50
N GLY A 133 -3.27 -28.01 -1.40
CA GLY A 133 -3.91 -28.28 -0.13
C GLY A 133 -4.07 -26.98 0.63
N PHE A 134 -5.30 -26.63 1.01
CA PHE A 134 -5.58 -25.40 1.73
C PHE A 134 -5.48 -25.66 3.23
N ILE A 135 -4.58 -24.94 3.89
CA ILE A 135 -4.29 -25.06 5.32
C ILE A 135 -4.73 -23.77 6.02
N VAL A 136 -5.48 -23.91 7.09
CA VAL A 136 -5.75 -22.80 8.02
C VAL A 136 -5.05 -23.08 9.33
N GLU A 137 -4.21 -22.14 9.74
CA GLU A 137 -3.58 -22.13 11.06
C GLU A 137 -4.11 -20.98 11.91
N VAL A 138 -4.27 -21.23 13.20
CA VAL A 138 -4.69 -20.25 14.19
C VAL A 138 -3.64 -20.23 15.29
N ASP A 139 -3.04 -19.06 15.54
CA ASP A 139 -1.90 -18.89 16.46
C ASP A 139 -0.76 -19.91 16.19
N GLY A 140 -0.44 -20.12 14.90
CA GLY A 140 0.60 -21.04 14.43
C GLY A 140 0.28 -22.54 14.61
N THR A 141 -0.99 -22.88 14.89
CA THR A 141 -1.45 -24.28 14.96
C THR A 141 -2.37 -24.58 13.79
N GLU A 142 -2.03 -25.58 12.97
CA GLU A 142 -2.93 -26.10 11.93
C GLU A 142 -4.25 -26.60 12.55
N VAL A 143 -5.35 -25.96 12.17
CA VAL A 143 -6.71 -26.32 12.61
C VAL A 143 -7.54 -26.96 11.51
N LYS A 144 -7.17 -26.75 10.25
CA LYS A 144 -7.85 -27.33 9.08
C LYS A 144 -6.87 -27.51 7.94
N ARG A 145 -7.03 -28.62 7.23
CA ARG A 145 -6.36 -28.92 5.96
C ARG A 145 -7.34 -29.60 5.02
N THR A 146 -7.27 -29.29 3.73
CA THR A 146 -7.99 -30.02 2.68
C THR A 146 -7.11 -31.10 2.07
N ASP A 147 -7.72 -32.03 1.32
CA ASP A 147 -6.96 -32.79 0.32
C ASP A 147 -6.38 -31.85 -0.75
N LEU A 148 -5.44 -32.35 -1.56
CA LEU A 148 -4.90 -31.59 -2.69
C LEU A 148 -6.02 -31.39 -3.73
N LEU A 149 -6.40 -30.13 -3.95
CA LEU A 149 -7.41 -29.76 -4.93
C LEU A 149 -6.75 -29.48 -6.27
N MET A 150 -7.28 -30.07 -7.33
CA MET A 150 -6.91 -29.81 -8.72
C MET A 150 -7.93 -28.89 -9.39
N TYR A 151 -7.66 -28.46 -10.64
CA TYR A 151 -8.56 -27.61 -11.41
C TYR A 151 -10.00 -28.16 -11.53
N ASP A 152 -10.14 -29.49 -11.60
CA ASP A 152 -11.42 -30.15 -11.75
C ASP A 152 -12.04 -30.60 -10.42
N SER A 153 -11.41 -30.29 -9.29
CA SER A 153 -11.97 -30.56 -7.97
C SER A 153 -13.12 -29.61 -7.65
N ASP A 154 -14.15 -30.13 -6.98
CA ASP A 154 -15.21 -29.27 -6.46
C ASP A 154 -14.68 -28.35 -5.35
N PRO A 155 -15.14 -27.08 -5.25
CA PRO A 155 -14.70 -26.19 -4.19
C PRO A 155 -15.07 -26.72 -2.81
N VAL A 156 -14.21 -26.47 -1.84
CA VAL A 156 -14.36 -26.98 -0.46
C VAL A 156 -14.70 -25.84 0.48
N GLU A 157 -15.70 -26.05 1.33
CA GLU A 157 -16.09 -25.10 2.36
C GLU A 157 -15.21 -25.26 3.62
N ILE A 158 -14.70 -24.14 4.11
CA ILE A 158 -13.93 -24.06 5.36
C ILE A 158 -14.70 -23.19 6.35
N SER A 159 -14.79 -23.67 7.59
CA SER A 159 -15.25 -22.91 8.76
C SER A 159 -14.45 -23.37 9.97
N VAL A 160 -13.71 -22.45 10.59
CA VAL A 160 -12.89 -22.71 11.78
C VAL A 160 -13.06 -21.61 12.81
N SER A 161 -12.88 -21.95 14.09
CA SER A 161 -12.91 -20.96 15.19
C SER A 161 -11.61 -20.17 15.22
N VAL A 162 -11.72 -18.84 15.28
CA VAL A 162 -10.61 -17.88 15.52
C VAL A 162 -10.83 -17.08 16.82
N LYS A 163 -11.77 -17.52 17.66
CA LYS A 163 -12.13 -16.85 18.90
C LYS A 163 -10.93 -16.60 19.82
N GLY A 164 -10.60 -15.33 20.01
CA GLY A 164 -9.49 -14.91 20.87
C GLY A 164 -8.09 -15.17 20.29
N ALA A 165 -8.01 -15.50 19.00
CA ALA A 165 -6.74 -15.69 18.31
C ALA A 165 -6.02 -14.35 18.08
N ASN A 166 -4.69 -14.41 18.00
CA ASN A 166 -3.85 -13.29 17.62
C ASN A 166 -3.48 -13.34 16.14
N THR A 167 -3.29 -14.54 15.57
CA THR A 167 -2.96 -14.69 14.15
C THR A 167 -3.84 -15.72 13.46
N LEU A 168 -4.10 -15.45 12.17
CA LEU A 168 -4.69 -16.38 11.21
C LEU A 168 -3.72 -16.53 10.05
N THR A 169 -3.36 -17.76 9.72
CA THR A 169 -2.50 -18.06 8.57
C THR A 169 -3.28 -18.87 7.55
N LEU A 170 -3.32 -18.37 6.31
CA LEU A 170 -3.89 -19.06 5.14
C LEU A 170 -2.73 -19.59 4.31
N ALA A 171 -2.48 -20.89 4.37
CA ALA A 171 -1.33 -21.53 3.73
C ALA A 171 -1.73 -22.52 2.63
N LEU A 172 -0.84 -22.69 1.66
CA LEU A 172 -0.96 -23.62 0.54
C LEU A 172 0.11 -24.69 0.61
N ASP A 173 -0.33 -25.94 0.54
CA ASP A 173 0.51 -27.12 0.37
C ASP A 173 0.56 -27.53 -1.11
N PRO A 174 1.74 -27.46 -1.76
CA PRO A 174 1.87 -27.89 -3.16
C PRO A 174 2.00 -29.42 -3.30
N GLY A 175 1.99 -30.14 -2.18
CA GLY A 175 2.23 -31.58 -2.12
C GLY A 175 3.66 -31.91 -2.54
N ASP A 176 3.81 -33.01 -3.29
CA ASP A 176 5.12 -33.46 -3.77
C ASP A 176 5.67 -32.64 -4.96
N MET A 177 4.87 -31.70 -5.49
CA MET A 177 5.29 -30.81 -6.58
C MET A 177 5.43 -29.38 -6.04
N ARG A 178 6.03 -28.46 -6.80
CA ARG A 178 6.33 -27.10 -6.33
C ARG A 178 5.31 -26.03 -6.78
N TYR A 179 4.14 -26.44 -7.27
CA TYR A 179 3.19 -25.54 -7.95
C TYR A 179 1.81 -25.59 -7.26
N SER A 180 1.40 -24.46 -6.69
CA SER A 180 0.09 -24.17 -6.05
C SER A 180 -0.41 -22.82 -6.53
N ASP A 181 -0.29 -22.62 -7.81
CA ASP A 181 -0.49 -21.36 -8.49
C ASP A 181 -2.01 -21.14 -8.56
N LEU A 182 -2.49 -19.89 -8.57
CA LEU A 182 -3.92 -19.63 -8.80
C LEU A 182 -4.87 -20.28 -7.77
N ALA A 183 -4.42 -20.45 -6.53
CA ALA A 183 -5.23 -20.95 -5.42
C ALA A 183 -6.11 -19.83 -4.85
N ILE A 184 -7.39 -20.10 -4.62
CA ILE A 184 -8.38 -19.09 -4.28
C ILE A 184 -9.00 -19.37 -2.91
N TRP A 185 -9.11 -18.33 -2.10
CA TRP A 185 -9.92 -18.26 -0.88
C TRP A 185 -11.14 -17.35 -1.15
N ALA A 186 -12.16 -17.88 -1.82
CA ALA A 186 -13.36 -17.13 -2.21
C ALA A 186 -14.28 -16.88 -1.01
N ASN A 187 -14.88 -15.69 -0.95
CA ASN A 187 -15.67 -15.20 0.18
C ASN A 187 -15.00 -15.43 1.55
N ALA A 188 -13.65 -15.36 1.58
CA ALA A 188 -12.89 -15.46 2.82
C ALA A 188 -13.33 -14.38 3.81
N LYS A 189 -13.88 -14.78 4.95
CA LYS A 189 -14.65 -13.90 5.84
C LYS A 189 -14.39 -14.22 7.30
N LEU A 190 -14.16 -13.17 8.09
CA LEU A 190 -14.16 -13.21 9.55
C LEU A 190 -15.54 -12.77 10.05
N SER A 191 -16.16 -13.52 10.95
CA SER A 191 -17.49 -13.18 11.47
C SER A 191 -17.79 -13.83 12.82
N ASN A 192 -18.98 -13.58 13.36
CA ASN A 192 -19.51 -14.28 14.53
C ASN A 192 -20.45 -15.44 14.16
N ASP A 193 -20.53 -15.79 12.87
CA ASP A 193 -21.34 -16.88 12.33
C ASP A 193 -20.42 -17.94 11.68
N PRO A 194 -20.54 -19.24 12.04
CA PRO A 194 -19.80 -20.30 11.34
C PRO A 194 -20.33 -20.59 9.93
N ALA A 195 -21.43 -19.99 9.49
CA ALA A 195 -21.99 -20.23 8.16
C ALA A 195 -21.08 -19.69 7.05
N VAL A 196 -20.72 -20.58 6.11
CA VAL A 196 -19.95 -20.22 4.92
C VAL A 196 -20.83 -19.47 3.94
N ASP A 197 -20.36 -18.30 3.50
CA ASP A 197 -21.02 -17.47 2.51
C ASP A 197 -20.82 -18.01 1.09
N LYS A 198 -21.91 -18.45 0.47
CA LYS A 198 -21.90 -19.08 -0.87
C LYS A 198 -22.37 -18.14 -1.97
N THR A 199 -22.45 -16.84 -1.68
CA THR A 199 -22.88 -15.83 -2.64
C THR A 199 -21.92 -15.82 -3.83
N ALA A 200 -22.46 -16.09 -5.03
CA ALA A 200 -21.70 -16.15 -6.27
C ALA A 200 -22.60 -15.77 -7.47
N SER A 201 -21.98 -15.43 -8.59
CA SER A 201 -22.64 -15.03 -9.85
C SER A 201 -22.31 -15.98 -11.00
N ASP A 202 -23.24 -16.10 -11.95
CA ASP A 202 -23.02 -16.78 -13.24
C ASP A 202 -22.33 -15.88 -14.27
N ALA A 203 -22.35 -14.57 -14.06
CA ALA A 203 -21.67 -13.58 -14.89
C ALA A 203 -20.41 -13.06 -14.18
N PRO A 204 -19.36 -12.66 -14.93
CA PRO A 204 -18.20 -11.97 -14.37
C PRO A 204 -18.63 -10.81 -13.49
N ILE A 205 -18.09 -10.77 -12.27
CA ILE A 205 -18.25 -9.64 -11.35
C ILE A 205 -17.04 -8.74 -11.57
N GLU A 206 -17.26 -7.51 -12.01
CA GLU A 206 -16.21 -6.49 -11.94
C GLU A 206 -15.88 -6.23 -10.47
N THR A 207 -14.60 -6.24 -10.13
CA THR A 207 -14.14 -6.20 -8.73
C THR A 207 -14.66 -4.96 -8.01
N GLU A 208 -15.40 -5.14 -6.91
CA GLU A 208 -16.11 -4.05 -6.22
C GLU A 208 -15.19 -2.93 -5.69
N ASN A 209 -13.89 -3.20 -5.54
CA ASN A 209 -12.90 -2.21 -5.08
C ASN A 209 -12.03 -1.65 -6.21
N LYS A 210 -12.24 -2.05 -7.48
CA LYS A 210 -11.65 -1.30 -8.59
C LYS A 210 -12.49 -0.04 -8.76
N PRO A 211 -11.98 1.15 -8.42
CA PRO A 211 -12.69 2.39 -8.70
C PRO A 211 -13.12 2.39 -10.16
N THR A 212 -14.31 2.91 -10.43
CA THR A 212 -14.76 3.09 -11.82
C THR A 212 -13.98 4.26 -12.42
N PRO A 213 -13.46 4.12 -13.65
CA PRO A 213 -12.87 5.24 -14.35
C PRO A 213 -13.86 6.41 -14.42
N PRO A 214 -13.40 7.66 -14.24
CA PRO A 214 -14.26 8.79 -14.51
C PRO A 214 -14.72 8.72 -15.98
N PRO A 215 -15.98 9.07 -16.27
CA PRO A 215 -16.46 9.08 -17.65
C PRO A 215 -15.62 10.06 -18.48
N ILE A 216 -15.26 9.65 -19.70
CA ILE A 216 -14.49 10.46 -20.64
C ILE A 216 -15.29 10.74 -21.90
N GLU A 217 -14.99 11.86 -22.57
CA GLU A 217 -15.56 12.22 -23.86
C GLU A 217 -14.80 11.55 -25.02
N ASP A 218 -15.42 11.45 -26.21
CA ASP A 218 -14.83 10.79 -27.40
C ASP A 218 -13.47 11.37 -27.84
N ASN A 219 -13.19 12.62 -27.46
CA ASN A 219 -11.94 13.32 -27.74
C ASN A 219 -10.86 13.10 -26.67
N MET A 220 -11.10 12.26 -25.66
CA MET A 220 -10.19 11.98 -24.56
C MET A 220 -9.74 10.52 -24.58
N ILE A 221 -8.55 10.26 -24.06
CA ILE A 221 -8.05 8.91 -23.78
C ILE A 221 -7.17 8.94 -22.54
N PHE A 222 -7.30 7.94 -21.66
CA PHE A 222 -6.35 7.78 -20.56
C PHE A 222 -4.97 7.45 -21.13
N LEU A 223 -3.92 8.05 -20.57
CA LEU A 223 -2.55 7.80 -20.99
C LEU A 223 -2.19 6.31 -20.90
N SER A 224 -2.66 5.63 -19.84
CA SER A 224 -2.50 4.19 -19.69
C SER A 224 -3.15 3.38 -20.82
N ASP A 225 -4.35 3.76 -21.28
CA ASP A 225 -5.00 3.12 -22.44
C ASP A 225 -4.29 3.44 -23.75
N TYR A 226 -3.78 4.66 -23.92
CA TYR A 226 -3.00 5.03 -25.09
C TYR A 226 -1.76 4.15 -25.24
N LEU A 227 -1.05 3.88 -24.14
CA LEU A 227 0.12 3.00 -24.11
C LEU A 227 -0.25 1.51 -24.25
N LYS A 228 -1.34 1.06 -23.63
CA LYS A 228 -1.84 -0.34 -23.77
C LYS A 228 -2.28 -0.64 -25.20
N ASN A 229 -2.92 0.32 -25.86
CA ASN A 229 -3.43 0.14 -27.23
C ASN A 229 -2.30 0.07 -28.27
N ASP A 230 -1.19 0.76 -28.03
CA ASP A 230 -0.02 0.76 -28.90
C ASP A 230 1.25 0.99 -28.08
N SER A 231 1.91 -0.11 -27.70
CA SER A 231 3.13 -0.06 -26.89
C SER A 231 4.30 0.63 -27.60
N SER A 232 4.24 0.81 -28.93
CA SER A 232 5.27 1.57 -29.66
C SER A 232 5.25 3.07 -29.34
N LYS A 233 4.20 3.55 -28.66
CA LYS A 233 4.10 4.93 -28.16
C LYS A 233 4.94 5.19 -26.93
N LEU A 234 5.35 4.16 -26.22
CA LEU A 234 6.37 4.27 -25.19
C LEU A 234 7.74 4.37 -25.85
N LEU A 235 8.34 5.57 -25.82
CA LEU A 235 9.68 5.79 -26.38
C LEU A 235 10.75 5.35 -25.39
N GLN A 236 10.57 5.69 -24.11
CA GLN A 236 11.53 5.36 -23.06
C GLN A 236 10.85 5.32 -21.69
N TYR A 237 11.26 4.35 -20.86
CA TYR A 237 11.07 4.39 -19.42
C TYR A 237 12.38 4.04 -18.72
N THR A 238 12.73 4.80 -17.68
CA THR A 238 13.98 4.63 -16.92
C THR A 238 13.74 4.48 -15.42
N GLY A 239 12.48 4.34 -14.98
CA GLY A 239 12.19 4.09 -13.57
C GLY A 239 12.56 2.68 -13.14
N TYR A 240 12.50 2.44 -11.83
CA TYR A 240 12.61 1.10 -11.30
C TYR A 240 11.38 0.29 -11.67
N ASP A 241 11.62 -0.96 -12.01
CA ASP A 241 10.61 -1.97 -12.22
C ASP A 241 11.05 -3.22 -11.44
N PRO A 242 10.35 -3.60 -10.34
CA PRO A 242 10.70 -4.78 -9.56
C PRO A 242 10.54 -6.07 -10.36
N VAL A 243 9.86 -5.98 -11.51
CA VAL A 243 9.49 -7.09 -12.36
C VAL A 243 10.55 -7.33 -13.44
N ASN A 244 11.01 -6.28 -14.11
CA ASN A 244 11.94 -6.40 -15.23
C ASN A 244 13.01 -5.30 -15.26
N GLU A 245 14.13 -5.53 -14.59
CA GLU A 245 15.26 -4.58 -14.58
C GLU A 245 15.91 -4.39 -15.96
N GLU A 246 15.83 -5.37 -16.87
CA GLU A 246 16.46 -5.29 -18.20
C GLU A 246 15.65 -4.46 -19.20
N SER A 247 14.34 -4.39 -19.02
CA SER A 247 13.41 -3.63 -19.86
C SER A 247 12.26 -3.10 -18.99
N PRO A 248 12.51 -2.11 -18.13
CA PRO A 248 11.54 -1.66 -17.14
C PRO A 248 10.32 -1.04 -17.80
N SER A 249 9.15 -1.22 -17.17
CA SER A 249 7.89 -0.59 -17.56
C SER A 249 7.26 0.15 -16.38
N PRO A 250 6.52 1.26 -16.61
CA PRO A 250 5.68 1.82 -15.57
C PRO A 250 4.49 0.90 -15.26
N GLY A 251 3.86 1.10 -14.11
CA GLY A 251 2.55 0.54 -13.80
C GLY A 251 1.45 1.21 -14.64
N LEU A 252 0.70 0.43 -15.41
CA LEU A 252 -0.39 0.95 -16.26
C LEU A 252 -1.76 0.61 -15.63
N ASP A 253 -2.43 1.61 -15.06
CA ASP A 253 -3.59 1.48 -14.15
C ASP A 253 -3.28 0.78 -12.82
N THR A 254 -2.01 0.66 -12.47
CA THR A 254 -1.51 0.11 -11.21
C THR A 254 -0.37 0.97 -10.69
N ALA A 255 -0.08 0.88 -9.40
CA ALA A 255 1.21 1.27 -8.86
C ALA A 255 2.34 0.43 -9.52
N TYR A 256 3.60 0.83 -9.27
CA TYR A 256 4.78 0.20 -9.88
C TYR A 256 4.93 -1.30 -9.53
N ASP A 257 4.40 -1.72 -8.37
CA ASP A 257 4.40 -3.09 -7.85
C ASP A 257 3.14 -3.89 -8.26
N GLY A 258 2.29 -3.31 -9.09
CA GLY A 258 1.05 -3.92 -9.56
C GLY A 258 -0.14 -3.77 -8.60
N GLU A 259 -0.01 -2.98 -7.52
CA GLU A 259 -1.13 -2.66 -6.63
C GLU A 259 -2.08 -1.62 -7.24
N MET A 260 -3.25 -1.44 -6.62
CA MET A 260 -4.17 -0.39 -7.06
C MET A 260 -3.56 0.99 -6.85
N LEU A 261 -3.82 1.91 -7.78
CA LEU A 261 -3.43 3.31 -7.63
C LEU A 261 -4.17 3.92 -6.44
N LYS A 262 -3.45 4.20 -5.36
CA LYS A 262 -4.01 4.81 -4.15
C LYS A 262 -3.17 6.00 -3.74
N MET A 263 -3.79 7.16 -3.57
CA MET A 263 -3.13 8.35 -3.04
C MET A 263 -4.06 9.05 -2.06
N TYR A 264 -3.55 9.42 -0.90
CA TYR A 264 -4.26 10.23 0.08
C TYR A 264 -5.63 9.62 0.49
N GLY A 265 -5.66 8.29 0.63
CA GLY A 265 -6.83 7.49 0.94
C GLY A 265 -7.81 7.29 -0.22
N ILE A 266 -7.50 7.80 -1.42
CA ILE A 266 -8.39 7.75 -2.60
C ILE A 266 -7.86 6.72 -3.59
N LEU A 267 -8.71 5.79 -4.02
CA LEU A 267 -8.43 4.83 -5.08
C LEU A 267 -8.71 5.43 -6.46
N TYR A 268 -7.82 5.18 -7.41
CA TYR A 268 -7.92 5.62 -8.80
C TYR A 268 -7.94 4.44 -9.76
N ALA A 269 -8.83 4.53 -10.75
CA ALA A 269 -9.07 3.45 -11.71
C ALA A 269 -8.06 3.42 -12.84
N LYS A 270 -7.54 4.61 -13.15
CA LYS A 270 -6.71 4.90 -14.31
C LYS A 270 -5.53 5.75 -13.89
N GLY A 271 -4.40 5.54 -14.53
CA GLY A 271 -3.21 6.34 -14.30
C GLY A 271 -1.92 5.58 -14.59
N ILE A 272 -0.82 6.22 -14.23
CA ILE A 272 0.53 5.68 -14.37
C ILE A 272 1.18 5.65 -12.98
N GLY A 273 1.64 4.48 -12.55
CA GLY A 273 2.50 4.32 -11.38
C GLY A 273 3.97 4.28 -11.81
N MET A 274 4.81 5.08 -11.15
CA MET A 274 6.24 5.16 -11.41
C MET A 274 7.01 5.01 -10.09
N HIS A 275 8.18 4.37 -10.14
CA HIS A 275 9.15 4.34 -9.06
C HIS A 275 10.46 4.92 -9.59
N SER A 276 11.17 5.72 -8.78
CA SER A 276 12.48 6.24 -9.15
C SER A 276 13.50 5.13 -9.46
N ASN A 277 14.44 5.44 -10.34
CA ASN A 277 15.57 4.58 -10.65
C ASN A 277 16.47 4.41 -9.41
N SER A 278 17.04 3.22 -9.24
CA SER A 278 18.03 2.96 -8.20
C SER A 278 19.36 3.68 -8.45
N ASP A 279 19.67 4.00 -9.71
CA ASP A 279 20.80 4.83 -10.12
C ASP A 279 20.43 6.32 -10.10
N LEU A 280 20.94 7.04 -9.11
CA LEU A 280 20.74 8.49 -8.95
C LEU A 280 21.33 9.34 -10.09
N ASP A 281 22.24 8.79 -10.90
CA ASP A 281 22.77 9.49 -12.07
C ASP A 281 21.81 9.41 -13.28
N THR A 282 20.74 8.62 -13.17
CA THR A 282 19.72 8.42 -14.21
C THR A 282 18.39 9.03 -13.78
N GLU A 283 17.92 10.03 -14.53
CA GLU A 283 16.58 10.61 -14.31
C GLU A 283 15.50 9.55 -14.53
N THR A 284 14.47 9.56 -13.69
CA THR A 284 13.30 8.69 -13.87
C THR A 284 12.30 9.35 -14.79
N ILE A 285 12.18 8.83 -16.00
CA ILE A 285 11.33 9.41 -17.04
C ILE A 285 10.41 8.36 -17.65
N LEU A 286 9.25 8.81 -18.12
CA LEU A 286 8.34 8.13 -19.04
C LEU A 286 8.15 9.04 -20.25
N GLU A 287 8.82 8.75 -21.36
CA GLU A 287 8.73 9.51 -22.60
C GLU A 287 7.76 8.84 -23.58
N ILE A 288 6.81 9.63 -24.08
CA ILE A 288 5.67 9.16 -24.88
C ILE A 288 5.65 9.88 -26.24
N ASP A 289 5.52 9.11 -27.32
CA ASP A 289 5.24 9.63 -28.66
C ASP A 289 3.77 10.06 -28.78
N ILE A 290 3.56 11.36 -28.95
CA ILE A 290 2.25 11.97 -29.22
C ILE A 290 2.21 12.63 -30.60
N LYS A 291 3.24 12.41 -31.43
CA LYS A 291 3.35 13.00 -32.75
C LYS A 291 2.18 12.57 -33.62
N ASP A 292 1.62 13.53 -34.34
CA ASP A 292 0.49 13.35 -35.26
C ASP A 292 -0.79 12.77 -34.60
N ALA A 293 -0.81 12.59 -33.26
CA ALA A 293 -1.96 12.04 -32.53
C ALA A 293 -3.09 13.07 -32.33
N GLY A 294 -2.77 14.36 -32.48
CA GLY A 294 -3.72 15.48 -32.41
C GLY A 294 -4.12 15.88 -31.00
N PHE A 295 -3.38 15.45 -29.98
CA PHE A 295 -3.57 15.91 -28.60
C PHE A 295 -3.12 17.35 -28.44
N THR A 296 -3.84 18.10 -27.62
CA THR A 296 -3.57 19.53 -27.35
C THR A 296 -3.47 19.83 -25.87
N GLN A 297 -3.83 18.88 -25.00
CA GLN A 297 -3.78 19.03 -23.56
C GLN A 297 -3.46 17.69 -22.88
N PHE A 298 -2.67 17.76 -21.82
CA PHE A 298 -2.48 16.70 -20.84
C PHE A 298 -2.98 17.16 -19.47
N THR A 299 -3.69 16.29 -18.76
CA THR A 299 -4.11 16.52 -17.36
C THR A 299 -3.83 15.29 -16.51
N ALA A 300 -3.54 15.48 -15.22
CA ALA A 300 -3.41 14.39 -14.26
C ALA A 300 -3.67 14.89 -12.84
N THR A 301 -3.95 13.97 -11.91
CA THR A 301 -3.79 14.20 -10.48
C THR A 301 -2.47 13.54 -10.05
N VAL A 302 -1.54 14.33 -9.53
CA VAL A 302 -0.22 13.87 -9.08
C VAL A 302 -0.15 13.75 -7.56
N GLY A 303 0.59 12.77 -7.09
CA GLY A 303 0.81 12.55 -5.66
C GLY A 303 1.56 11.26 -5.38
N MET A 304 1.91 11.05 -4.12
CA MET A 304 2.65 9.88 -3.68
C MET A 304 1.70 8.72 -3.40
N TYR A 305 2.14 7.51 -3.75
CA TYR A 305 1.44 6.27 -3.46
C TYR A 305 1.28 6.06 -1.96
N ASP A 306 0.06 5.68 -1.57
CA ASP A 306 -0.26 5.21 -0.22
C ASP A 306 0.35 3.82 0.00
N SER A 307 1.65 3.79 0.28
CA SER A 307 2.31 2.55 0.66
C SER A 307 1.84 2.06 2.02
N ASN A 308 1.73 0.74 2.12
CA ASN A 308 1.39 0.05 3.36
C ASN A 308 2.65 -0.25 4.20
N TRP A 309 3.83 0.01 3.66
CA TRP A 309 5.11 -0.23 4.33
C TRP A 309 5.53 1.02 5.12
N PRO A 310 5.65 0.95 6.46
CA PRO A 310 6.01 2.11 7.28
C PRO A 310 7.33 2.76 6.86
N GLN A 311 8.28 1.97 6.34
CA GLN A 311 9.56 2.48 5.86
C GLN A 311 9.42 3.31 4.58
N GLU A 312 8.45 2.99 3.72
CA GLU A 312 8.17 3.76 2.52
C GLU A 312 7.41 5.03 2.87
N VAL A 313 6.44 4.98 3.77
CA VAL A 313 5.71 6.17 4.25
C VAL A 313 6.66 7.27 4.73
N GLU A 314 7.71 6.92 5.47
CA GLU A 314 8.69 7.88 5.98
C GLU A 314 9.66 8.43 4.91
N ARG A 315 9.78 7.76 3.77
CA ARG A 315 10.81 8.03 2.74
C ARG A 315 10.24 8.51 1.42
N ASN A 316 8.97 8.25 1.15
CA ASN A 316 8.32 8.49 -0.12
C ASN A 316 8.23 9.98 -0.42
N VAL A 317 9.09 10.46 -1.32
CA VAL A 317 9.18 11.86 -1.71
C VAL A 317 9.53 12.00 -3.19
N ALA A 318 8.75 12.76 -3.94
CA ALA A 318 9.12 13.09 -5.32
C ALA A 318 8.65 14.48 -5.72
N GLY A 319 9.40 15.13 -6.62
CA GLY A 319 8.90 16.22 -7.44
C GLY A 319 8.35 15.68 -8.76
N PHE A 320 7.23 16.23 -9.23
CA PHE A 320 6.61 15.87 -10.51
C PHE A 320 6.97 16.91 -11.56
N ILE A 321 7.59 16.47 -12.65
CA ILE A 321 8.02 17.32 -13.75
C ILE A 321 7.33 16.87 -15.04
N VAL A 322 6.83 17.82 -15.82
CA VAL A 322 6.31 17.55 -17.17
C VAL A 322 7.13 18.31 -18.20
N LEU A 323 7.64 17.58 -19.19
CA LEU A 323 8.33 18.14 -20.34
C LEU A 323 7.49 17.91 -21.61
N VAL A 324 7.49 18.91 -22.47
CA VAL A 324 6.84 18.87 -23.79
C VAL A 324 7.92 19.20 -24.82
N ASP A 325 8.17 18.27 -25.75
CA ASP A 325 9.30 18.34 -26.68
C ASP A 325 10.65 18.62 -25.98
N GLY A 326 10.88 17.94 -24.84
CA GLY A 326 12.09 18.09 -24.02
C GLY A 326 12.18 19.41 -23.22
N LYS A 327 11.17 20.28 -23.31
CA LYS A 327 11.11 21.52 -22.51
C LYS A 327 10.23 21.32 -21.30
N GLN A 328 10.78 21.54 -20.11
CA GLN A 328 10.01 21.60 -18.87
C GLN A 328 8.93 22.70 -18.95
N VAL A 329 7.67 22.30 -18.79
CA VAL A 329 6.50 23.19 -18.78
C VAL A 329 5.78 23.21 -17.43
N TYR A 330 6.07 22.24 -16.57
CA TYR A 330 5.54 22.14 -15.22
C TYR A 330 6.57 21.48 -14.29
N SER A 331 6.58 21.92 -13.03
CA SER A 331 7.27 21.26 -11.91
C SER A 331 6.44 21.51 -10.66
N SER A 332 6.24 20.48 -9.85
CA SER A 332 5.66 20.62 -8.52
C SER A 332 6.72 21.01 -7.47
N ASP A 333 6.27 21.38 -6.28
CA ASP A 333 7.08 21.23 -5.07
C ASP A 333 7.26 19.73 -4.75
N LEU A 334 8.17 19.39 -3.83
CA LEU A 334 8.28 18.01 -3.35
C LEU A 334 6.99 17.57 -2.65
N MET A 335 6.49 16.41 -3.05
CA MET A 335 5.32 15.77 -2.45
C MET A 335 5.77 14.61 -1.57
N TYR A 336 5.21 14.54 -0.37
CA TYR A 336 5.36 13.46 0.59
C TYR A 336 4.08 12.61 0.66
N TYR A 337 4.11 11.49 1.37
CA TYR A 337 2.94 10.61 1.54
C TYR A 337 1.67 11.34 2.05
N ASP A 338 1.81 12.35 2.91
CA ASP A 338 0.69 13.14 3.48
C ASP A 338 0.45 14.45 2.73
N THR A 339 1.16 14.67 1.62
CA THR A 339 0.91 15.82 0.77
C THR A 339 -0.39 15.59 0.00
N LYS A 340 -1.30 16.56 0.10
CA LYS A 340 -2.56 16.50 -0.63
C LYS A 340 -2.26 16.42 -2.15
N PRO A 341 -2.91 15.50 -2.90
CA PRO A 341 -2.72 15.41 -4.34
C PRO A 341 -3.05 16.71 -5.08
N GLU A 342 -2.31 16.97 -6.15
CA GLU A 342 -2.43 18.18 -6.97
C GLU A 342 -2.99 17.83 -8.36
N GLU A 343 -3.95 18.61 -8.85
CA GLU A 343 -4.41 18.52 -10.23
C GLU A 343 -3.57 19.41 -11.13
N ILE A 344 -3.07 18.83 -12.22
CA ILE A 344 -2.19 19.51 -13.18
C ILE A 344 -2.81 19.50 -14.58
N SER A 345 -2.44 20.50 -15.37
CA SER A 345 -2.94 20.69 -16.73
C SER A 345 -1.92 21.45 -17.56
N VAL A 346 -1.41 20.83 -18.63
CA VAL A 346 -0.40 21.42 -19.52
C VAL A 346 -0.78 21.30 -21.00
N SER A 347 -0.44 22.33 -21.78
CA SER A 347 -0.70 22.36 -23.22
C SER A 347 0.25 21.42 -23.97
N LEU A 348 -0.31 20.63 -24.88
CA LEU A 348 0.41 19.78 -25.84
C LEU A 348 0.29 20.32 -27.29
N ALA A 349 -0.18 21.56 -27.46
CA ALA A 349 -0.48 22.09 -28.79
C ALA A 349 0.75 22.09 -29.71
N GLY A 350 0.71 21.23 -30.74
CA GLY A 350 1.78 21.08 -31.72
C GLY A 350 2.97 20.24 -31.25
N ALA A 351 2.85 19.59 -30.09
CA ALA A 351 3.91 18.77 -29.50
C ALA A 351 4.07 17.43 -30.23
N SER A 352 5.29 16.90 -30.19
CA SER A 352 5.64 15.56 -30.67
C SER A 352 5.91 14.60 -29.53
N THR A 353 6.48 15.06 -28.41
CA THR A 353 6.72 14.22 -27.23
C THR A 353 6.14 14.83 -25.94
N LEU A 354 5.67 13.94 -25.08
CA LEU A 354 5.32 14.23 -23.68
C LEU A 354 6.24 13.37 -22.80
N THR A 355 6.92 14.00 -21.84
CA THR A 355 7.74 13.29 -20.85
C THR A 355 7.20 13.57 -19.46
N LEU A 356 6.89 12.51 -18.72
CA LEU A 356 6.63 12.58 -17.28
C LEU A 356 7.92 12.21 -16.55
N GLN A 357 8.40 13.07 -15.66
CA GLN A 357 9.67 12.89 -14.96
C GLN A 357 9.47 13.03 -13.45
N LEU A 358 10.24 12.26 -12.69
CA LEU A 358 10.35 12.40 -11.24
C LEU A 358 11.68 13.05 -10.87
N ASP A 359 11.63 14.01 -9.95
CA ASP A 359 12.78 14.50 -9.20
C ASP A 359 12.87 13.74 -7.87
N PRO A 360 13.85 12.84 -7.70
CA PRO A 360 14.00 12.01 -6.50
C PRO A 360 14.62 12.77 -5.31
N ASN A 361 14.92 14.07 -5.44
CA ASN A 361 15.51 14.89 -4.36
C ASN A 361 16.73 14.23 -3.67
N LEU A 362 17.64 13.67 -4.48
CA LEU A 362 18.90 13.04 -4.05
C LEU A 362 18.75 11.76 -3.19
N THR A 363 17.58 11.10 -3.19
CA THR A 363 17.39 9.77 -2.59
C THR A 363 16.66 8.86 -3.58
N PRO A 364 17.17 7.67 -3.94
CA PRO A 364 16.50 6.76 -4.87
C PRO A 364 15.46 5.89 -4.16
N TYR A 365 15.21 6.14 -2.87
CA TYR A 365 14.43 5.26 -2.02
C TYR A 365 12.99 5.75 -1.92
N SER A 366 12.07 4.91 -2.41
CA SER A 366 10.64 4.98 -2.15
C SER A 366 9.88 6.06 -2.92
N ASP A 367 10.33 6.53 -4.08
CA ASP A 367 9.64 7.59 -4.84
C ASP A 367 8.48 7.02 -5.68
N ASN A 368 7.57 6.34 -4.98
CA ASN A 368 6.37 5.73 -5.55
C ASN A 368 5.39 6.83 -5.91
N ALA A 369 5.50 7.32 -7.13
CA ALA A 369 4.76 8.44 -7.65
C ALA A 369 3.62 7.98 -8.56
N ILE A 370 2.47 8.62 -8.43
CA ILE A 370 1.28 8.30 -9.20
C ILE A 370 0.86 9.52 -10.02
N TRP A 371 0.63 9.28 -11.31
CA TRP A 371 -0.08 10.18 -12.22
C TRP A 371 -1.48 9.62 -12.45
N ALA A 372 -2.38 9.84 -11.48
CA ALA A 372 -3.74 9.31 -11.55
C ALA A 372 -4.61 10.10 -12.52
N ASN A 373 -5.58 9.41 -13.13
CA ASN A 373 -6.46 9.96 -14.16
C ASN A 373 -5.70 10.74 -15.26
N ALA A 374 -4.48 10.30 -15.56
CA ALA A 374 -3.64 10.87 -16.61
C ALA A 374 -4.39 10.79 -17.95
N LEU A 375 -4.74 11.93 -18.53
CA LEU A 375 -5.61 12.05 -19.69
C LEU A 375 -4.93 12.86 -20.79
N LEU A 376 -5.06 12.37 -22.02
CA LEU A 376 -4.70 13.06 -23.25
C LEU A 376 -5.98 13.51 -23.94
N ILE A 377 -6.06 14.79 -24.30
CA ILE A 377 -7.29 15.41 -24.83
C ILE A 377 -7.03 16.00 -26.21
N LYS A 378 -7.93 15.74 -27.16
CA LYS A 378 -7.96 16.33 -28.50
C LYS A 378 -8.93 17.52 -28.54
N GLY A 379 -8.58 18.59 -29.25
CA GLY A 379 -9.49 19.73 -29.48
C GLY A 379 -8.90 21.08 -29.10
N THR A 380 -9.71 22.13 -29.03
CA THR A 380 -9.21 23.47 -28.70
C THR A 380 -8.88 23.55 -27.20
N SER A 381 -7.63 23.92 -26.91
CA SER A 381 -7.12 24.12 -25.54
C SER A 381 -8.12 24.92 -24.69
N VAL A 382 -8.55 24.33 -23.56
CA VAL A 382 -9.15 25.10 -22.48
C VAL A 382 -7.98 25.75 -21.74
N ALA A 383 -7.81 27.06 -21.91
CA ALA A 383 -6.78 27.81 -21.20
C ALA A 383 -6.95 27.60 -19.69
N THR A 384 -5.98 26.96 -19.05
CA THR A 384 -5.86 26.91 -17.58
C THR A 384 -5.13 28.18 -17.13
N PRO A 385 -5.48 28.82 -15.99
CA PRO A 385 -4.78 29.99 -15.47
C PRO A 385 -3.28 29.72 -15.40
N THR A 386 -2.49 30.65 -15.92
CA THR A 386 -1.03 30.63 -15.86
C THR A 386 -0.57 30.48 -14.40
N PRO A 387 0.04 29.35 -13.98
CA PRO A 387 0.83 29.36 -12.77
C PRO A 387 1.96 30.37 -12.97
N VAL A 388 2.14 31.26 -11.99
CA VAL A 388 3.21 32.26 -11.99
C VAL A 388 4.53 31.50 -12.14
N PRO A 389 5.41 31.86 -13.09
CA PRO A 389 6.71 31.22 -13.18
C PRO A 389 7.45 31.45 -11.87
N THR A 390 7.74 30.39 -11.13
CA THR A 390 8.75 30.46 -10.07
C THR A 390 10.06 30.81 -10.76
N GLN A 391 10.57 31.99 -10.40
CA GLN A 391 11.72 32.63 -11.03
C GLN A 391 12.92 31.68 -11.02
N GLU A 392 13.55 31.50 -12.18
CA GLU A 392 14.87 30.89 -12.29
C GLU A 392 15.79 31.57 -11.27
N ALA A 393 16.36 30.79 -10.35
CA ALA A 393 17.17 31.30 -9.25
C ALA A 393 18.35 32.09 -9.84
N THR A 394 18.23 33.41 -9.83
CA THR A 394 19.32 34.31 -10.19
C THR A 394 20.41 34.12 -9.15
N ALA A 395 21.59 33.67 -9.59
CA ALA A 395 22.75 33.46 -8.76
C ALA A 395 23.04 34.72 -7.91
N THR A 396 22.64 34.69 -6.65
CA THR A 396 22.98 35.73 -5.68
C THR A 396 24.27 35.29 -5.01
N THR A 397 25.38 35.89 -5.41
CA THR A 397 26.64 35.79 -4.67
C THR A 397 26.45 36.41 -3.29
N THR A 398 26.59 35.65 -2.20
CA THR A 398 27.32 36.05 -0.97
C THR A 398 27.46 34.92 0.07
N ALA A 399 28.68 34.88 0.60
CA ALA A 399 29.18 34.32 1.87
C ALA A 399 29.38 32.80 1.99
N THR A 400 30.65 32.43 1.84
CA THR A 400 31.34 31.22 2.27
C THR A 400 30.84 30.67 3.62
N ALA A 401 30.25 29.48 3.58
CA ALA A 401 30.20 28.58 4.74
C ALA A 401 31.22 27.45 4.52
N THR A 402 32.15 27.35 5.46
CA THR A 402 33.30 26.45 5.46
C THR A 402 32.86 24.98 5.44
N ALA A 403 33.30 24.24 4.43
CA ALA A 403 33.10 22.79 4.32
C ALA A 403 33.81 22.05 5.48
N LYS A 404 33.07 21.20 6.19
CA LYS A 404 33.66 20.19 7.08
C LYS A 404 33.83 18.90 6.27
N VAL A 405 35.07 18.65 5.86
CA VAL A 405 35.52 17.49 5.10
C VAL A 405 35.19 16.18 5.84
N MET A 406 34.54 15.27 5.13
CA MET A 406 34.38 13.87 5.52
C MET A 406 35.66 13.10 5.11
N PRO A 407 36.35 12.38 6.03
CA PRO A 407 37.57 11.68 5.66
C PRO A 407 37.31 10.31 5.04
N THR A 408 38.09 10.03 4.00
CA THR A 408 38.24 8.79 3.24
C THR A 408 38.64 7.60 4.10
N LYS A 409 38.05 6.43 3.82
CA LYS A 409 38.32 5.13 4.48
C LYS A 409 39.57 4.47 3.87
N THR A 410 40.60 4.23 4.68
CA THR A 410 41.74 3.33 4.39
C THR A 410 41.75 2.19 5.43
N ALA A 411 42.14 0.98 5.00
CA ALA A 411 41.90 -0.29 5.67
C ALA A 411 42.85 -0.68 6.84
N ALA A 412 42.27 -1.44 7.80
CA ALA A 412 42.81 -2.45 8.74
C ALA A 412 43.75 -2.03 9.90
N PRO A 413 43.84 -2.77 11.05
CA PRO A 413 43.36 -4.14 11.34
C PRO A 413 42.54 -4.36 12.64
N THR A 414 42.00 -5.58 12.75
CA THR A 414 41.28 -6.22 13.87
C THR A 414 41.80 -5.98 15.29
N GLN A 415 40.91 -5.57 16.21
CA GLN A 415 40.88 -6.03 17.62
C GLN A 415 39.44 -6.04 18.19
N LYS A 416 39.12 -7.11 18.92
CA LYS A 416 37.90 -7.30 19.72
C LYS A 416 37.94 -6.43 21.00
N VAL A 417 36.75 -6.04 21.48
CA VAL A 417 36.20 -6.23 22.85
C VAL A 417 35.38 -5.02 23.35
N SER A 418 34.16 -5.35 23.80
CA SER A 418 33.26 -4.73 24.81
C SER A 418 32.71 -3.31 24.66
N GLY A 419 31.42 -3.24 24.32
CA GLY A 419 30.32 -2.84 25.22
C GLY A 419 30.40 -1.49 25.95
N GLU A 420 29.53 -0.56 25.55
CA GLU A 420 28.58 0.14 26.44
C GLU A 420 27.55 0.88 25.56
N GLY A 421 26.29 0.42 25.59
CA GLY A 421 25.17 1.06 24.90
C GLY A 421 24.58 2.18 25.73
N GLY A 422 24.77 3.43 25.31
CA GLY A 422 24.03 4.56 25.83
C GLY A 422 22.61 4.57 25.25
N LEU A 423 21.59 4.60 26.11
CA LEU A 423 20.20 4.80 25.70
C LEU A 423 20.05 6.17 25.04
N SER A 424 19.35 6.21 23.90
CA SER A 424 19.06 7.47 23.21
C SER A 424 18.25 8.41 24.11
N THR A 425 18.36 9.71 23.85
CA THR A 425 17.60 10.76 24.57
C THR A 425 16.09 10.49 24.60
N THR A 426 15.55 9.82 23.58
CA THR A 426 14.15 9.37 23.52
C THR A 426 13.82 8.36 24.62
N TRP A 427 14.69 7.37 24.85
CA TRP A 427 14.49 6.37 25.91
C TRP A 427 14.62 6.96 27.32
N ILE A 428 15.49 7.95 27.52
CA ILE A 428 15.62 8.65 28.79
C ILE A 428 14.31 9.38 29.13
N VAL A 429 13.66 10.02 28.14
CA VAL A 429 12.38 10.70 28.32
C VAL A 429 11.27 9.70 28.66
N ILE A 430 11.21 8.55 27.98
CA ILE A 430 10.22 7.48 28.27
C ILE A 430 10.37 6.97 29.70
N ILE A 431 11.60 6.72 30.16
CA ILE A 431 11.87 6.23 31.52
C ILE A 431 11.46 7.27 32.57
N ILE A 432 11.73 8.55 32.33
CA ILE A 432 11.33 9.63 33.24
C ILE A 432 9.81 9.74 33.33
N VAL A 433 9.10 9.68 32.19
CA VAL A 433 7.63 9.71 32.17
C VAL A 433 7.04 8.50 32.90
N ALA A 434 7.56 7.30 32.66
CA ALA A 434 7.14 6.09 33.38
C ALA A 434 7.35 6.20 34.89
N ALA A 435 8.50 6.74 35.33
CA ALA A 435 8.79 6.93 36.75
C ALA A 435 7.83 7.93 37.42
N VAL A 436 7.45 9.01 36.72
CA VAL A 436 6.49 10.00 37.23
C VAL A 436 5.08 9.42 37.34
N VAL A 437 4.66 8.60 36.38
CA VAL A 437 3.35 7.91 36.42
C VAL A 437 3.29 6.93 37.60
N VAL A 438 4.33 6.11 37.79
CA VAL A 438 4.40 5.16 38.91
C VAL A 438 4.36 5.90 40.25
N ALA A 439 5.11 7.00 40.40
CA ALA A 439 5.08 7.82 41.60
C ALA A 439 3.68 8.40 41.87
N GLY A 440 2.98 8.85 40.82
CA GLY A 440 1.59 9.32 40.91
C GLY A 440 0.62 8.25 41.39
N VAL A 441 0.72 7.02 40.87
CA VAL A 441 -0.12 5.88 41.28
C VAL A 441 0.15 5.50 42.74
N VAL A 442 1.41 5.46 43.16
CA VAL A 442 1.78 5.15 44.55
C VAL A 442 1.23 6.20 45.51
N ILE A 443 1.31 7.48 45.17
CA ILE A 443 0.73 8.57 45.99
C ILE A 443 -0.78 8.42 46.07
N ALA A 444 -1.47 8.13 44.97
CA ALA A 444 -2.92 7.91 44.96
C ALA A 444 -3.33 6.73 45.85
N VAL A 445 -2.60 5.61 45.78
CA VAL A 445 -2.84 4.43 46.63
C VAL A 445 -2.63 4.77 48.12
N ILE A 446 -1.57 5.50 48.46
CA ILE A 446 -1.32 5.94 49.84
C ILE A 446 -2.45 6.83 50.36
N LEU A 447 -2.95 7.75 49.53
CA LEU A 447 -4.07 8.63 49.90
C LEU A 447 -5.38 7.85 50.11
N ILE A 448 -5.66 6.84 49.27
CA ILE A 448 -6.83 5.96 49.41
C ILE A 448 -6.74 5.13 50.70
N LEU A 449 -5.56 4.57 51.00
CA LEU A 449 -5.33 3.80 52.23
C LEU A 449 -5.43 4.68 53.49
N LYS A 450 -4.94 5.92 53.42
CA LYS A 450 -5.04 6.89 54.52
C LYS A 450 -6.48 7.34 54.77
N LYS A 451 -7.29 7.48 53.72
CA LYS A 451 -8.74 7.76 53.83
C LYS A 451 -9.49 6.60 54.48
N ARG A 452 -9.24 5.36 54.05
CA ARG A 452 -9.83 4.15 54.68
C ARG A 452 -9.48 4.00 56.16
N LYS A 453 -8.29 4.43 56.59
CA LYS A 453 -7.88 4.39 58.01
C LYS A 453 -8.58 5.43 58.88
N ASN A 454 -8.98 6.57 58.30
CA ASN A 454 -9.72 7.63 59.01
C ASN A 454 -11.23 7.36 59.09
N ASP A 455 -11.78 6.55 58.18
CA ASP A 455 -13.20 6.17 58.16
C ASP A 455 -13.51 4.91 59.00
N SER A 456 -12.50 4.29 59.63
CA SER A 456 -12.71 3.20 60.59
C SER A 456 -13.29 3.74 61.90
N PRO A 457 -14.43 3.22 62.39
CA PRO A 457 -15.01 3.66 63.64
C PRO A 457 -14.06 3.32 64.79
N LYS A 458 -13.74 4.32 65.63
CA LYS A 458 -13.03 4.12 66.89
C LYS A 458 -13.91 3.22 67.76
N LYS A 459 -13.41 2.01 68.08
CA LYS A 459 -13.95 1.20 69.17
C LYS A 459 -13.60 1.83 70.52
#